data_AF-W9SE45-F1
#
_entry.id   AF-W9SE45-F1
#
_cell.length_a   1.000
_cell.length_b   1.000
_cell.length_c   1.000
_cell.angle_alpha   90.00
_cell.angle_beta   90.00
_cell.angle_gamma   90.00
#
_symmetry.space_group_name_H-M   'P 1'
#
loop_
_entity.id
_entity.type
_entity.pdbx_description
1 polymer ?
#
loop_
_entity_poly.entity_id
_entity_poly.type
_entity_poly.pdbx_seq_one_letter_code
_entity_poly.pdbx_strand_id
1 'polypeptide(L)'
;MQRIAFINSFSLFFGCDPFSRSNNFPEGSYQKAFGELEDALFRRYVVPKIYWKLQRRLSIGIEGRLKRIIQLFEQFFNQSILLKREEHSTRSEIRKDDDNANSDVLTSYLEDEEKEAKISGSLRPQSDKFLRDTALNFVAAGIASVSACLAWFFRLVATHPSEGWKTCGVKTVWNSSRRDGSRNKEALSMYHLTSS
;
A
#
# COMPACT_ATOMS: atom_id res chain seq x y z
N MET A 1 -14.30 -3.13 2.70
CA MET A 1 -13.40 -2.04 3.15
C MET A 1 -11.93 -2.47 3.17
N GLN A 2 -11.58 -3.57 3.85
CA GLN A 2 -10.17 -3.99 4.02
C GLN A 2 -9.38 -4.18 2.71
N ARG A 3 -9.99 -4.72 1.65
CA ARG A 3 -9.35 -4.82 0.32
C ARG A 3 -8.91 -3.46 -0.24
N ILE A 4 -9.81 -2.47 -0.21
CA ILE A 4 -9.52 -1.12 -0.73
C ILE A 4 -8.45 -0.46 0.14
N ALA A 5 -8.56 -0.62 1.45
CA ALA A 5 -7.59 -0.12 2.41
C ALA A 5 -6.18 -0.72 2.19
N PHE A 6 -6.11 -2.01 1.86
CA PHE A 6 -4.86 -2.68 1.50
C PHE A 6 -4.25 -2.14 0.22
N ILE A 7 -5.03 -2.11 -0.88
CA ILE A 7 -4.54 -1.62 -2.18
C ILE A 7 -3.99 -0.21 -2.03
N ASN A 8 -4.73 0.67 -1.36
CA ASN A 8 -4.29 2.05 -1.14
C ASN A 8 -3.00 2.11 -0.31
N SER A 9 -2.92 1.37 0.80
CA SER A 9 -1.73 1.41 1.67
C SER A 9 -0.51 0.80 0.99
N PHE A 10 -0.68 -0.27 0.23
CA PHE A 10 0.39 -0.92 -0.51
C PHE A 10 0.85 -0.05 -1.68
N SER A 11 -0.07 0.51 -2.45
CA SER A 11 0.23 1.42 -3.56
C SER A 11 0.97 2.68 -3.08
N LEU A 12 0.60 3.25 -1.92
CA LEU A 12 1.31 4.40 -1.34
C LEU A 12 2.76 4.09 -0.96
N PHE A 13 3.06 2.85 -0.56
CA PHE A 13 4.40 2.46 -0.13
C PHE A 13 5.28 1.96 -1.29
N PHE A 14 4.71 1.09 -2.14
CA PHE A 14 5.42 0.39 -3.22
C PHE A 14 5.22 1.03 -4.60
N GLY A 15 4.25 1.92 -4.77
CA GLY A 15 3.88 2.52 -6.06
C GLY A 15 3.33 1.58 -7.10
N CYS A 16 2.95 0.37 -6.69
CA CYS A 16 2.44 -0.64 -7.59
C CYS A 16 1.21 -1.30 -6.98
N ASP A 17 0.35 -1.84 -7.85
CA ASP A 17 -0.80 -2.61 -7.39
C ASP A 17 -0.32 -3.96 -6.85
N PRO A 18 -0.73 -4.36 -5.63
CA PRO A 18 -0.31 -5.64 -5.04
C PRO A 18 -0.82 -6.84 -5.84
N PHE A 19 -1.90 -6.65 -6.62
CA PHE A 19 -2.58 -7.70 -7.39
C PHE A 19 -2.20 -7.74 -8.87
N SER A 20 -1.54 -6.71 -9.41
CA SER A 20 -1.08 -6.74 -10.82
C SER A 20 0.22 -7.54 -10.98
N ARG A 21 0.98 -7.69 -9.89
CA ARG A 21 2.34 -8.26 -9.90
C ARG A 21 2.51 -9.54 -9.09
N SER A 22 1.58 -9.88 -8.20
CA SER A 22 1.72 -11.06 -7.34
C SER A 22 0.81 -12.21 -7.79
N ASN A 23 1.42 -13.29 -8.24
CA ASN A 23 0.75 -14.57 -8.51
C ASN A 23 0.61 -15.43 -7.24
N ASN A 24 1.04 -14.92 -6.07
CA ASN A 24 1.31 -15.72 -4.86
C ASN A 24 0.38 -15.42 -3.68
N PHE A 25 -0.48 -14.39 -3.75
CA PHE A 25 -1.42 -14.08 -2.67
C PHE A 25 -2.86 -14.22 -3.15
N PRO A 26 -3.53 -15.37 -2.93
CA PRO A 26 -4.92 -15.53 -3.31
C PRO A 26 -5.75 -14.45 -2.59
N GLU A 27 -6.54 -13.68 -3.34
CA GLU A 27 -7.34 -12.54 -2.87
C GLU A 27 -8.13 -12.85 -1.57
N GLY A 28 -8.67 -14.07 -1.43
CA GLY A 28 -9.41 -14.51 -0.25
C GLY A 28 -8.54 -14.82 1.00
N SER A 29 -7.26 -15.14 0.82
CA SER A 29 -6.34 -15.45 1.92
C SER A 29 -5.92 -14.20 2.67
N TYR A 30 -5.86 -13.06 1.99
CA TYR A 30 -5.45 -11.78 2.55
C TYR A 30 -6.42 -11.25 3.58
N GLN A 31 -7.71 -11.18 3.23
CA GLN A 31 -8.74 -10.65 4.14
C GLN A 31 -8.83 -11.50 5.41
N LYS A 32 -8.71 -12.82 5.26
CA LYS A 32 -8.69 -13.75 6.39
C LYS A 32 -7.43 -13.59 7.25
N ALA A 33 -6.26 -13.50 6.61
CA ALA A 33 -4.99 -13.29 7.31
C ALA A 33 -4.99 -11.97 8.10
N PHE A 34 -5.50 -10.88 7.51
CA PHE A 34 -5.60 -9.60 8.20
C PHE A 34 -6.65 -9.58 9.31
N GLY A 35 -7.82 -10.20 9.10
CA GLY A 35 -8.80 -10.35 10.18
C GLY A 35 -8.21 -11.13 11.37
N GLU A 36 -7.48 -12.23 11.10
CA GLU A 36 -6.81 -12.99 12.16
C GLU A 36 -5.65 -12.21 12.82
N LEU A 37 -4.94 -11.36 12.07
CA LEU A 37 -3.90 -10.45 12.58
C LEU A 37 -4.50 -9.36 13.48
N GLU A 38 -5.53 -8.66 13.02
CA GLU A 38 -6.24 -7.62 13.77
C GLU A 38 -6.83 -8.20 15.07
N ASP A 39 -7.50 -9.35 14.98
CA ASP A 39 -8.04 -10.06 16.15
C ASP A 39 -6.95 -10.45 17.16
N ALA A 40 -5.79 -10.91 16.67
CA ALA A 40 -4.67 -11.27 17.53
C ALA A 40 -4.05 -10.03 18.19
N LEU A 41 -3.90 -8.93 17.46
CA LEU A 41 -3.42 -7.65 17.99
C LEU A 41 -4.38 -7.06 19.01
N PHE A 42 -5.68 -7.09 18.73
CA PHE A 42 -6.72 -6.64 19.64
C PHE A 42 -6.71 -7.47 20.94
N ARG A 43 -6.62 -8.79 20.84
CA ARG A 43 -6.48 -9.65 22.03
C ARG A 43 -5.20 -9.35 22.81
N ARG A 44 -4.10 -9.01 22.15
CA ARG A 44 -2.86 -8.61 22.84
C ARG A 44 -3.01 -7.29 23.61
N TYR A 45 -3.88 -6.40 23.15
CA TYR A 45 -4.21 -5.16 23.85
C TYR A 45 -5.08 -5.41 25.10
N VAL A 46 -6.02 -6.35 25.01
CA VAL A 46 -6.95 -6.68 26.11
C VAL A 46 -6.31 -7.58 27.17
N VAL A 47 -5.40 -8.47 26.78
CA VAL A 47 -4.91 -9.54 27.66
C VAL A 47 -3.55 -9.19 28.31
N PRO A 48 -3.35 -9.43 29.62
CA PRO A 48 -2.11 -9.09 30.32
C PRO A 48 -0.86 -9.82 29.80
N LYS A 49 0.32 -9.22 30.05
CA LYS A 49 1.60 -9.60 29.42
C LYS A 49 2.06 -11.04 29.63
N ILE A 50 1.62 -11.66 30.72
CA ILE A 50 2.00 -13.01 31.12
C ILE A 50 1.36 -14.04 30.18
N TYR A 51 0.11 -13.83 29.78
CA TYR A 51 -0.66 -14.79 28.99
C TYR A 51 -0.12 -14.95 27.56
N TRP A 52 0.17 -13.83 26.87
CA TRP A 52 0.71 -13.89 25.50
C TRP A 52 2.18 -14.34 25.47
N LYS A 53 2.98 -14.06 26.52
CA LYS A 53 4.32 -14.66 26.65
C LYS A 53 4.24 -16.18 26.76
N LEU A 54 3.29 -16.71 27.53
CA LEU A 54 3.08 -18.16 27.68
C LEU A 54 2.64 -18.80 26.36
N GLN A 55 1.64 -18.21 25.69
CA GLN A 55 1.18 -18.67 24.36
C GLN A 55 2.31 -18.62 23.32
N ARG A 56 3.16 -17.58 23.36
CA ARG A 56 4.30 -17.46 22.46
C ARG A 56 5.34 -18.55 22.69
N ARG A 57 5.67 -18.89 23.95
CA ARG A 57 6.62 -19.99 24.24
C ARG A 57 6.07 -21.34 23.80
N LEU A 58 4.77 -21.55 23.97
CA LEU A 58 4.09 -22.78 23.58
C LEU A 58 3.84 -22.85 22.06
N SER A 59 3.94 -21.74 21.32
CA SER A 59 3.59 -21.63 19.89
C SER A 59 2.21 -22.20 19.54
N ILE A 60 1.31 -22.28 20.53
CA ILE A 60 -0.01 -22.89 20.42
C ILE A 60 -1.06 -21.79 20.50
N GLY A 61 -2.13 -21.93 19.72
CA GLY A 61 -3.26 -21.02 19.73
C GLY A 61 -3.10 -19.79 18.84
N ILE A 62 -3.42 -18.61 19.37
CA ILE A 62 -3.54 -17.35 18.62
C ILE A 62 -2.15 -16.81 18.22
N GLU A 63 -1.15 -16.85 19.10
CA GLU A 63 0.22 -16.40 18.79
C GLU A 63 0.88 -17.26 17.70
N GLY A 64 0.61 -18.56 17.66
CA GLY A 64 1.11 -19.45 16.60
C GLY A 64 0.50 -19.17 15.23
N ARG A 65 -0.79 -18.77 15.18
CA ARG A 65 -1.45 -18.29 13.96
C ARG A 65 -0.91 -16.94 13.53
N LEU A 66 -0.79 -16.00 14.47
CA LEU A 66 -0.22 -14.67 14.25
C LEU A 66 1.19 -14.77 13.65
N LYS A 67 2.04 -15.65 14.18
CA LYS A 67 3.39 -15.88 13.67
C LYS A 67 3.38 -16.34 12.21
N ARG A 68 2.51 -17.30 11.85
CA ARG A 68 2.37 -17.77 10.46
C ARG A 68 1.89 -16.67 9.52
N ILE A 69 0.92 -15.86 9.96
CA ILE A 69 0.39 -14.74 9.18
C ILE A 69 1.46 -13.70 8.93
N ILE A 70 2.21 -13.29 9.97
CA ILE A 70 3.32 -12.35 9.83
C ILE A 70 4.37 -12.91 8.87
N GLN A 71 4.74 -14.19 8.99
CA GLN A 71 5.68 -14.83 8.06
C GLN A 71 5.21 -14.81 6.60
N LEU A 72 3.90 -14.99 6.36
CA LEU A 72 3.32 -14.91 5.02
C LEU A 72 3.47 -13.51 4.43
N PHE A 73 3.21 -12.47 5.23
CA PHE A 73 3.42 -11.09 4.79
C PHE A 73 4.89 -10.77 4.61
N GLU A 74 5.75 -11.20 5.51
CA GLU A 74 7.20 -11.06 5.38
C GLU A 74 7.71 -11.64 4.06
N GLN A 75 7.27 -12.84 3.67
CA GLN A 75 7.62 -13.46 2.40
C GLN A 75 7.10 -12.65 1.21
N PHE A 76 5.86 -12.18 1.28
CA PHE A 76 5.24 -11.36 0.24
C PHE A 76 5.96 -10.02 0.02
N PHE A 77 6.28 -9.32 1.11
CA PHE A 77 7.01 -8.06 1.04
C PHE A 77 8.45 -8.25 0.56
N ASN A 78 9.12 -9.33 1.00
CA ASN A 78 10.44 -9.67 0.48
C ASN A 78 10.43 -9.88 -1.03
N GLN A 79 9.46 -10.65 -1.55
CA GLN A 79 9.33 -10.83 -3.00
C GLN A 79 9.08 -9.50 -3.72
N SER A 80 8.23 -8.64 -3.14
CA SER A 80 7.90 -7.34 -3.73
C SER A 80 9.11 -6.39 -3.75
N ILE A 81 9.93 -6.38 -2.69
CA ILE A 81 11.17 -5.60 -2.62
C ILE A 81 12.19 -6.10 -3.64
N LEU A 82 12.39 -7.42 -3.74
CA LEU A 82 13.30 -8.02 -4.71
C LEU A 82 12.92 -7.67 -6.16
N LEU A 83 11.63 -7.80 -6.51
CA LEU A 83 11.11 -7.44 -7.83
C LEU A 83 11.27 -5.95 -8.14
N LYS A 84 10.98 -5.06 -7.17
CA LYS A 84 11.15 -3.61 -7.35
C LYS A 84 12.63 -3.24 -7.53
N ARG A 85 13.54 -3.94 -6.84
CA ARG A 85 14.99 -3.74 -6.99
C ARG A 85 15.48 -4.14 -8.38
N GLU A 86 15.02 -5.28 -8.90
CA GLU A 86 15.34 -5.73 -10.26
C GLU A 86 14.81 -4.75 -11.34
N GLU A 87 13.60 -4.21 -11.13
CA GLU A 87 13.04 -3.16 -11.99
C GLU A 87 13.87 -1.87 -11.90
N HIS A 88 14.31 -1.47 -10.70
CA HIS A 88 15.13 -0.28 -10.49
C HIS A 88 16.49 -0.40 -11.16
N SER A 89 17.17 -1.56 -11.04
CA SER A 89 18.45 -1.79 -11.74
C SER A 89 18.30 -1.75 -13.26
N THR A 90 17.19 -2.27 -13.80
CA THR A 90 16.91 -2.23 -15.24
C THR A 90 16.56 -0.81 -15.72
N ARG A 91 15.89 -0.01 -14.88
CA ARG A 91 15.49 1.36 -15.21
C ARG A 91 16.63 2.36 -15.08
N SER A 92 17.55 2.19 -14.12
CA SER A 92 18.70 3.08 -13.94
C SER A 92 19.71 2.99 -15.09
N GLU A 93 19.72 1.87 -15.83
CA GLU A 93 20.50 1.73 -17.08
C GLU A 93 19.89 2.50 -18.26
N ILE A 94 18.58 2.78 -18.26
CA ILE A 94 17.84 3.26 -19.44
C ILE A 94 17.44 4.75 -19.33
N ARG A 95 17.29 5.33 -18.13
CA ARG A 95 16.85 6.74 -17.97
C ARG A 95 17.59 7.45 -16.84
N LYS A 96 18.53 8.33 -17.21
CA LYS A 96 19.21 9.27 -16.30
C LYS A 96 18.60 10.69 -16.29
N ASP A 97 17.49 10.93 -16.98
CA ASP A 97 17.11 12.29 -17.39
C ASP A 97 15.63 12.66 -17.17
N ASP A 98 14.91 11.97 -16.28
CA ASP A 98 13.49 12.26 -16.03
C ASP A 98 13.21 12.44 -14.53
N ASP A 99 13.55 13.63 -14.06
CA ASP A 99 13.52 14.12 -12.66
C ASP A 99 12.09 14.33 -12.10
N ASN A 100 11.06 13.70 -12.68
CA ASN A 100 9.65 13.94 -12.32
C ASN A 100 8.79 12.67 -12.21
N ALA A 101 9.39 11.51 -11.96
CA ALA A 101 8.62 10.33 -11.60
C ALA A 101 8.34 10.35 -10.09
N ASN A 102 7.06 10.46 -9.69
CA ASN A 102 6.58 10.24 -8.32
C ASN A 102 7.40 9.13 -7.63
N SER A 103 8.36 9.51 -6.78
CA SER A 103 9.23 8.56 -6.13
C SER A 103 8.47 7.97 -4.96
N ASP A 104 7.97 6.75 -5.16
CA ASP A 104 7.38 5.97 -4.09
C ASP A 104 8.36 5.86 -2.92
N VAL A 105 7.85 5.69 -1.71
CA VAL A 105 8.68 5.57 -0.49
C VAL A 105 9.75 4.48 -0.64
N LEU A 106 9.44 3.39 -1.34
CA LEU A 106 10.41 2.34 -1.64
C LEU A 106 11.48 2.76 -2.64
N THR A 107 11.11 3.53 -3.68
CA THR A 107 12.03 3.98 -4.74
C THR A 107 13.05 4.96 -4.17
N SER A 108 12.63 5.91 -3.34
CA SER A 108 13.56 6.85 -2.68
C SER A 108 14.54 6.13 -1.74
N TYR A 109 14.07 5.10 -1.02
CA TYR A 109 14.94 4.27 -0.18
C TYR A 109 15.99 3.50 -0.99
N LEU A 110 15.62 2.97 -2.16
CA LEU A 110 16.54 2.25 -3.05
C LEU A 110 17.59 3.20 -3.66
N GLU A 111 17.19 4.42 -4.03
CA GLU A 111 18.11 5.45 -4.53
C GLU A 111 19.12 5.87 -3.46
N ASP A 112 18.68 6.06 -2.21
CA ASP A 112 19.57 6.40 -1.11
C ASP A 112 20.50 5.23 -0.75
N GLU A 113 20.03 3.98 -0.82
CA GLU A 113 20.90 2.81 -0.67
C GLU A 113 21.96 2.72 -1.77
N GLU A 114 21.61 3.05 -3.02
CA GLU A 114 22.56 3.07 -4.14
C GLU A 114 23.63 4.16 -3.97
N LYS A 115 23.25 5.36 -3.51
CA LYS A 115 24.19 6.44 -3.19
C LYS A 115 25.17 6.02 -2.09
N GLU A 116 24.65 5.44 -1.01
CA GLU A 116 25.46 4.96 0.12
C GLU A 116 26.36 3.76 -0.25
N ALA A 117 25.88 2.87 -1.12
CA ALA A 117 26.68 1.75 -1.62
C ALA A 117 27.85 2.22 -2.49
N LYS A 118 27.68 3.29 -3.29
CA LYS A 118 28.76 3.92 -4.06
C LYS A 118 29.81 4.60 -3.16
N ILE A 119 29.40 5.08 -1.98
CA ILE A 119 30.29 5.75 -1.02
C ILE A 119 31.04 4.74 -0.12
N SER A 120 30.34 3.70 0.34
CA SER A 120 30.87 2.77 1.37
C SER A 120 31.32 1.40 0.84
N GLY A 121 31.03 1.08 -0.42
CA GLY A 121 31.42 -0.19 -1.06
C GLY A 121 30.68 -1.43 -0.55
N SER A 122 29.68 -1.28 0.32
CA SER A 122 28.91 -2.41 0.89
C SER A 122 27.41 -2.20 0.74
N LEU A 123 26.76 -3.09 -0.02
CA LEU A 123 25.30 -3.26 0.02
C LEU A 123 24.87 -3.73 1.41
N ARG A 124 23.85 -3.11 2.02
CA ARG A 124 23.42 -3.44 3.38
C ARG A 124 22.30 -4.48 3.34
N PRO A 125 22.56 -5.77 3.62
CA PRO A 125 21.48 -6.77 3.81
C PRO A 125 20.56 -6.45 5.01
N GLN A 126 20.96 -5.52 5.89
CA GLN A 126 20.15 -5.05 7.01
C GLN A 126 19.07 -4.04 6.59
N SER A 127 19.22 -3.42 5.40
CA SER A 127 18.23 -2.52 4.78
C SER A 127 16.92 -3.23 4.53
N ASP A 128 16.97 -4.40 3.88
CA ASP A 128 15.78 -5.14 3.45
C ASP A 128 14.88 -5.54 4.62
N LYS A 129 15.47 -5.99 5.73
CA LYS A 129 14.69 -6.34 6.93
C LYS A 129 14.00 -5.10 7.52
N PHE A 130 14.71 -3.99 7.62
CA PHE A 130 14.14 -2.74 8.12
C PHE A 130 13.02 -2.22 7.22
N LEU A 131 13.24 -2.25 5.90
CA LEU A 131 12.30 -1.80 4.89
C LEU A 131 11.05 -2.66 4.89
N ARG A 132 11.22 -3.98 4.98
CA ARG A 132 10.13 -4.95 5.11
C ARG A 132 9.33 -4.72 6.39
N ASP A 133 9.99 -4.57 7.53
CA ASP A 133 9.32 -4.35 8.82
C ASP A 133 8.59 -2.98 8.82
N THR A 134 9.15 -1.98 8.14
CA THR A 134 8.50 -0.66 7.93
C THR A 134 7.29 -0.77 7.00
N ALA A 135 7.41 -1.48 5.88
CA ALA A 135 6.31 -1.74 4.95
C ALA A 135 5.15 -2.48 5.63
N LEU A 136 5.48 -3.53 6.39
CA LEU A 136 4.53 -4.29 7.21
C LEU A 136 3.77 -3.39 8.18
N ASN A 137 4.50 -2.55 8.92
CA ASN A 137 3.91 -1.62 9.88
C ASN A 137 3.03 -0.57 9.19
N PHE A 138 3.49 0.00 8.08
CA PHE A 138 2.76 1.01 7.33
C PHE A 138 1.46 0.45 6.76
N VAL A 139 1.54 -0.71 6.09
CA VAL A 139 0.37 -1.38 5.52
C VAL A 139 -0.61 -1.77 6.63
N ALA A 140 -0.15 -2.39 7.72
CA ALA A 140 -0.99 -2.77 8.84
C ALA A 140 -1.72 -1.56 9.47
N ALA A 141 -1.01 -0.44 9.68
CA ALA A 141 -1.59 0.78 10.22
C ALA A 141 -2.60 1.43 9.25
N GLY A 142 -2.27 1.45 7.96
CA GLY A 142 -3.12 2.02 6.91
C GLY A 142 -4.44 1.26 6.76
N ILE A 143 -4.41 -0.07 6.82
CA ILE A 143 -5.63 -0.89 6.68
C ILE A 143 -6.63 -0.62 7.79
N ALA A 144 -6.19 -0.67 9.05
CA ALA A 144 -7.06 -0.45 10.20
C ALA A 144 -7.67 0.95 10.18
N SER A 145 -6.86 1.97 9.84
CA SER A 145 -7.29 3.36 9.81
C SER A 145 -8.27 3.65 8.67
N VAL A 146 -7.95 3.25 7.44
CA VAL A 146 -8.79 3.48 6.26
C VAL A 146 -10.08 2.66 6.34
N SER A 147 -10.02 1.43 6.86
CA SER A 147 -11.24 0.61 7.03
C SER A 147 -12.20 1.21 8.07
N ALA A 148 -11.69 1.71 9.20
CA ALA A 148 -12.51 2.40 10.20
C ALA A 148 -13.07 3.71 9.67
N CYS A 149 -12.25 4.51 8.96
CA CYS A 149 -12.68 5.77 8.33
C CYS A 149 -13.83 5.51 7.34
N LEU A 150 -13.68 4.53 6.46
CA LEU A 150 -14.73 4.14 5.51
C LEU A 150 -15.99 3.64 6.24
N ALA A 151 -15.85 2.81 7.28
CA ALA A 151 -17.00 2.33 8.04
C ALA A 151 -17.78 3.48 8.68
N TRP A 152 -17.09 4.46 9.27
CA TRP A 152 -17.72 5.66 9.81
C TRP A 152 -18.35 6.53 8.73
N PHE A 153 -17.68 6.72 7.60
CA PHE A 153 -18.22 7.46 6.47
C PHE A 153 -19.54 6.84 5.97
N PHE A 154 -19.55 5.53 5.69
CA PHE A 154 -20.76 4.86 5.22
C PHE A 154 -21.86 4.83 6.29
N ARG A 155 -21.49 4.71 7.57
CA ARG A 155 -22.45 4.85 8.67
C ARG A 155 -23.10 6.23 8.66
N LEU A 156 -22.32 7.30 8.56
CA LEU A 156 -22.81 8.67 8.51
C LEU A 156 -23.73 8.92 7.31
N VAL A 157 -23.36 8.39 6.14
CA VAL A 157 -24.19 8.45 4.92
C VAL A 157 -25.50 7.67 5.08
N ALA A 158 -25.47 6.51 5.73
CA ALA A 158 -26.66 5.68 5.95
C ALA A 158 -27.61 6.24 7.02
N THR A 159 -27.09 6.92 8.05
CA THR A 159 -27.91 7.46 9.16
C THR A 159 -28.48 8.86 8.87
N HIS A 160 -27.99 9.57 7.86
CA HIS A 160 -28.50 10.88 7.46
C HIS A 160 -29.02 10.90 6.02
N PRO A 161 -30.04 10.09 5.66
CA PRO A 161 -30.62 10.08 4.32
C PRO A 161 -31.46 11.34 4.01
N SER A 162 -31.83 12.13 5.03
CA SER A 162 -32.84 13.20 4.95
C SER A 162 -32.27 14.62 4.81
N GLU A 163 -30.96 14.83 4.94
CA GLU A 163 -30.36 16.11 4.61
C GLU A 163 -29.46 15.93 3.39
N GLY A 164 -30.00 16.28 2.22
CA GLY A 164 -29.31 16.26 0.93
C GLY A 164 -28.19 17.29 0.84
N TRP A 165 -27.24 17.27 1.77
CA TRP A 165 -26.10 18.17 1.70
C TRP A 165 -25.11 17.62 0.66
N LYS A 166 -25.24 18.18 -0.54
CA LYS A 166 -24.12 18.42 -1.46
C LYS A 166 -23.50 17.18 -2.11
N THR A 167 -24.34 16.32 -2.70
CA THR A 167 -23.93 15.58 -3.91
C THR A 167 -23.39 16.53 -4.99
N CYS A 168 -23.68 17.83 -4.93
CA CYS A 168 -23.02 18.87 -5.71
C CYS A 168 -21.48 18.84 -5.59
N GLY A 169 -20.86 18.63 -4.43
CA GLY A 169 -19.39 18.72 -4.32
C GLY A 169 -18.65 17.65 -5.13
N VAL A 170 -19.01 16.38 -4.92
CA VAL A 170 -18.44 15.23 -5.64
C VAL A 170 -18.84 15.25 -7.13
N LYS A 171 -20.08 15.64 -7.43
CA LYS A 171 -20.58 15.72 -8.81
C LYS A 171 -19.97 16.90 -9.58
N THR A 172 -19.61 18.00 -8.90
CA THR A 172 -18.87 19.12 -9.48
C THR A 172 -17.41 18.76 -9.73
N VAL A 173 -16.73 18.08 -8.79
CA VAL A 173 -15.35 17.59 -9.01
C VAL A 173 -15.29 16.57 -10.15
N TRP A 174 -16.22 15.61 -10.17
CA TRP A 174 -16.34 14.63 -11.24
C TRP A 174 -16.67 15.28 -12.61
N ASN A 175 -17.59 16.24 -12.65
CA ASN A 175 -17.93 16.98 -13.87
C ASN A 175 -16.83 17.93 -14.35
N SER A 176 -16.04 18.53 -13.45
CA SER A 176 -14.90 19.37 -13.81
C SER A 176 -13.77 18.55 -14.43
N SER A 177 -13.46 17.38 -13.86
CA SER A 177 -12.46 16.46 -14.43
C SER A 177 -12.87 15.92 -15.81
N ARG A 178 -14.17 15.66 -16.02
CA ARG A 178 -14.72 15.27 -17.34
C ARG A 178 -14.71 16.41 -18.36
N ARG A 179 -14.89 17.67 -17.92
CA ARG A 179 -14.82 18.87 -18.78
C ARG A 179 -13.40 19.17 -19.24
N ASP A 180 -12.42 18.97 -18.37
CA ASP A 180 -11.00 19.20 -18.67
C ASP A 180 -10.47 18.18 -19.69
N GLY A 181 -10.87 16.91 -19.55
CA GLY A 181 -10.59 15.86 -20.54
C GLY A 181 -11.28 16.06 -21.90
N SER A 182 -12.35 16.86 -21.97
CA SER A 182 -13.03 17.19 -23.24
C SER A 182 -12.38 18.41 -23.92
N ARG A 183 -11.97 19.43 -23.16
CA ARG A 183 -11.22 20.60 -23.69
C ARG A 183 -9.87 20.20 -24.26
N ASN A 184 -9.19 19.23 -23.65
CA ASN A 184 -7.91 18.73 -24.17
C ASN A 184 -8.08 17.97 -25.51
N LYS A 185 -9.22 17.33 -25.74
CA LYS A 185 -9.53 16.65 -27.01
C LYS A 185 -9.93 17.65 -28.12
N GLU A 186 -10.63 18.72 -27.77
CA GLU A 186 -10.97 19.80 -28.70
C GLU A 186 -9.73 20.65 -29.07
N ALA A 187 -8.83 20.90 -28.13
CA ALA A 187 -7.55 21.55 -28.40
C ALA A 187 -6.70 20.71 -29.37
N LEU A 188 -6.56 19.39 -29.13
CA LEU A 188 -5.87 18.47 -30.05
C LEU A 188 -6.54 18.41 -31.43
N SER A 189 -7.87 18.45 -31.51
CA SER A 189 -8.59 18.50 -32.80
C SER A 189 -8.39 19.82 -33.56
N MET A 190 -8.22 20.94 -32.87
CA MET A 190 -7.92 22.25 -33.48
C MET A 190 -6.48 22.31 -34.04
N TYR A 191 -5.50 21.72 -33.34
CA TYR A 191 -4.11 21.66 -33.83
C TYR A 191 -3.97 20.82 -35.11
N HIS A 192 -4.78 19.77 -35.28
CA HIS A 192 -4.79 18.97 -36.51
C HIS A 192 -5.51 19.65 -37.70
N LEU A 193 -6.37 20.64 -37.46
CA LEU A 193 -7.07 21.39 -38.52
C LEU A 193 -6.31 22.63 -39.01
N THR A 194 -5.30 23.10 -38.26
CA THR A 194 -4.47 24.26 -38.64
C THR A 194 -3.13 23.89 -39.29
N SER A 195 -2.91 22.59 -39.58
CA SER A 195 -1.67 22.06 -40.17
C SER A 195 -1.89 21.41 -41.55
N SER A 196 -2.84 21.91 -42.34
CA SER A 196 -2.99 21.59 -43.77
C SER A 196 -3.17 22.86 -44.58
#